data_AF-A0A1S1WTR5-F1
#
_entry.id   AF-A0A1S1WTR5-F1
#
_cell.length_a   1.000
_cell.length_b   1.000
_cell.length_c   1.000
_cell.angle_alpha   90.00
_cell.angle_beta   90.00
_cell.angle_gamma   90.00
#
_symmetry.space_group_name_H-M   'P 1'
#
loop_
_entity.id
_entity.type
_entity.pdbx_description
1 polymer ?
#
loop_
_entity_poly.entity_id
_entity_poly.type
_entity_poly.pdbx_seq_one_letter_code
_entity_poly.pdbx_strand_id
1 'polypeptide(L)'
;MSDEITKSAFAELLGVSRGYISQLCTANRLVLSGDGKKVQVQTSLELLASTGSAEKMGLSARHALERWKKGGAGLTVQEAAQALQPGPDSTPPAPTVPGGFEGVDLRNPIAAYNAARAANEFKRGEQIDIDLAKSRRELISQEVSVKLIADLAATTRASFERIPDRIATKLAAESDPHVVYALLEEAIDECCVMLSKQAAKLAGKL
;
A
#
# COMPACT_ATOMS: atom_id res chain seq x y z
N MET A 1 46.36 17.28 11.16
CA MET A 1 45.02 17.57 11.71
C MET A 1 44.39 16.23 12.02
N SER A 2 44.20 15.91 13.30
CA SER A 2 43.80 14.56 13.71
C SER A 2 42.30 14.36 13.52
N ASP A 3 41.95 13.69 12.43
CA ASP A 3 40.58 13.38 11.99
C ASP A 3 40.03 12.14 12.71
N GLU A 4 40.07 12.18 14.04
CA GLU A 4 39.83 11.03 14.90
C GLU A 4 38.63 11.25 15.81
N ILE A 5 37.62 10.38 15.69
CA ILE A 5 36.42 10.43 16.54
C ILE A 5 36.24 9.14 17.32
N THR A 6 35.41 9.19 18.36
CA THR A 6 35.07 8.01 19.16
C THR A 6 34.23 7.02 18.35
N LYS A 7 34.27 5.73 18.71
CA LYS A 7 33.49 4.68 18.03
C LYS A 7 31.99 4.96 18.05
N SER A 8 31.47 5.62 19.10
CA SER A 8 30.08 6.03 19.19
C SER A 8 29.73 7.16 18.23
N ALA A 9 30.57 8.20 18.15
CA ALA A 9 30.39 9.30 17.20
C ALA A 9 30.48 8.82 15.75
N PHE A 10 31.33 7.83 15.47
CA PHE A 10 31.43 7.21 14.15
C PHE A 10 30.20 6.36 13.79
N ALA A 11 29.60 5.69 14.77
CA ALA A 11 28.34 4.96 14.59
C ALA A 11 27.20 5.91 14.20
N GLU A 12 27.10 7.04 14.91
CA GLU A 12 26.12 8.10 14.66
C GLU A 12 26.35 8.77 13.30
N LEU A 13 27.61 9.02 12.93
CA LEU A 13 27.98 9.57 11.62
C LEU A 13 27.50 8.67 10.47
N LEU A 14 27.61 7.34 10.62
CA LEU A 14 27.18 6.36 9.62
C LEU A 14 25.69 5.98 9.72
N GLY A 15 25.00 6.36 10.80
CA GLY A 15 23.61 5.96 11.06
C GLY A 15 23.45 4.47 11.39
N VAL A 16 24.47 3.83 11.95
CA VAL A 16 24.48 2.39 12.28
C VAL A 16 24.63 2.14 13.77
N SER A 17 24.24 0.95 14.23
CA SER A 17 24.29 0.62 15.66
C SER A 17 25.74 0.47 16.18
N ARG A 18 25.95 0.74 17.47
CA ARG A 18 27.26 0.59 18.12
C ARG A 18 27.78 -0.86 18.08
N GLY A 19 26.87 -1.84 18.19
CA GLY A 19 27.21 -3.27 18.06
C GLY A 19 27.77 -3.62 16.69
N TYR A 20 27.27 -2.97 15.64
CA TYR A 20 27.76 -3.14 14.28
C TYR A 20 29.17 -2.57 14.09
N ILE A 21 29.48 -1.42 14.70
CA ILE A 21 30.85 -0.87 14.72
C ILE A 21 31.84 -1.82 15.42
N SER A 22 31.41 -2.51 16.48
CA SER A 22 32.24 -3.52 17.15
C SER A 22 32.56 -4.71 16.24
N GLN A 23 31.59 -5.14 15.42
CA GLN A 23 31.80 -6.18 14.41
C GLN A 23 32.79 -5.72 13.33
N LEU A 24 32.68 -4.47 12.87
CA LEU A 24 33.60 -3.91 11.87
C LEU A 24 35.04 -3.74 12.39
N CYS A 25 35.21 -3.42 13.68
CA CYS A 25 36.52 -3.44 14.33
C CYS A 25 37.12 -4.84 14.32
N THR A 26 36.32 -5.86 14.70
CA THR A 26 36.77 -7.26 14.76
C THR A 26 37.12 -7.81 13.37
N ALA A 27 36.41 -7.35 12.34
CA ALA A 27 36.65 -7.71 10.94
C ALA A 27 37.83 -6.95 10.30
N ASN A 28 38.59 -6.13 11.05
CA ASN A 28 39.66 -5.26 10.54
C ASN A 28 39.22 -4.36 9.36
N ARG A 29 37.97 -3.88 9.40
CA ARG A 29 37.39 -3.01 8.36
C ARG A 29 37.38 -1.53 8.74
N LEU A 30 38.02 -1.16 9.84
CA LEU A 30 38.18 0.20 10.33
C LEU A 30 39.64 0.44 10.71
N VAL A 31 40.14 1.65 10.43
CA VAL A 31 41.48 2.08 10.85
C VAL A 31 41.36 2.81 12.17
N LEU A 32 41.93 2.24 13.22
CA LEU A 32 41.96 2.83 14.56
C LEU A 32 43.21 3.69 14.73
N SER A 33 43.11 4.72 15.58
CA SER A 33 44.27 5.51 16.02
C SER A 33 45.25 4.67 16.85
N GLY A 34 46.48 5.14 17.04
CA GLY A 34 47.56 4.45 17.76
C GLY A 34 47.19 4.01 19.19
N ASP A 35 46.25 4.70 19.83
CA ASP A 35 45.74 4.36 21.17
C ASP A 35 44.57 3.34 21.14
N GLY A 36 44.12 2.88 19.97
CA GLY A 36 43.04 1.89 19.78
C GLY A 36 41.62 2.35 20.18
N LYS A 37 41.49 3.53 20.79
CA LYS A 37 40.23 4.08 21.33
C LYS A 37 39.43 4.93 20.33
N LYS A 38 40.10 5.50 19.33
CA LYS A 38 39.48 6.38 18.31
C LYS A 38 39.58 5.76 16.92
N VAL A 39 38.66 6.15 16.05
CA VAL A 39 38.58 5.73 14.65
C VAL A 39 39.09 6.88 13.78
N GLN A 40 40.01 6.59 12.85
CA GLN A 40 40.42 7.53 11.82
C GLN A 40 39.29 7.63 10.80
N VAL A 41 38.58 8.75 10.79
CA VAL A 41 37.30 8.90 10.09
C VAL A 41 37.48 8.72 8.60
N GLN A 42 38.35 9.53 8.00
CA GLN A 42 38.57 9.52 6.56
C GLN A 42 39.06 8.17 6.04
N THR A 43 40.12 7.63 6.64
CA THR A 43 40.73 6.36 6.21
C THR A 43 39.77 5.17 6.39
N SER A 44 38.97 5.18 7.46
CA SER A 44 37.96 4.14 7.70
C SER A 44 36.78 4.22 6.74
N LEU A 45 36.33 5.43 6.37
CA LEU A 45 35.28 5.61 5.38
C LEU A 45 35.72 5.17 3.99
N GLU A 46 36.97 5.44 3.62
CA GLU A 46 37.56 4.98 2.35
C GLU A 46 37.68 3.44 2.31
N LEU A 47 38.13 2.82 3.40
CA LEU A 47 38.22 1.37 3.52
C LEU A 47 36.83 0.70 3.50
N LEU A 48 35.82 1.30 4.11
CA LEU A 48 34.45 0.80 4.06
C LEU A 48 33.81 0.97 2.68
N ALA A 49 34.12 2.07 1.98
CA ALA A 49 33.65 2.30 0.62
C ALA A 49 34.27 1.32 -0.40
N SER A 50 35.50 0.86 -0.17
CA SER A 50 36.18 -0.12 -1.03
C SER A 50 35.81 -1.58 -0.73
N THR A 51 35.48 -1.90 0.53
CA THR A 51 35.19 -3.27 0.97
C THR A 51 33.71 -3.57 1.18
N GLY A 52 32.83 -2.57 1.13
CA GLY A 52 31.39 -2.73 1.33
C GLY A 52 30.66 -3.22 0.09
N SER A 53 29.76 -4.19 0.24
CA SER A 53 28.79 -4.55 -0.80
C SER A 53 27.98 -3.32 -1.21
N ALA A 54 27.88 -3.11 -2.52
CA ALA A 54 27.41 -1.88 -3.15
C ALA A 54 26.01 -1.43 -2.71
N GLU A 55 25.18 -2.34 -2.22
CA GLU A 55 23.75 -2.08 -1.99
C GLU A 55 23.42 -1.40 -0.65
N LYS A 56 24.31 -1.38 0.35
CA LYS A 56 24.02 -0.71 1.64
C LYS A 56 25.20 0.01 2.30
N MET A 57 26.36 -0.61 2.35
CA MET A 57 27.52 -0.05 3.09
C MET A 57 28.38 0.88 2.23
N GLY A 58 28.56 0.58 0.95
CA GLY A 58 29.33 1.44 0.05
C GLY A 58 28.69 2.82 -0.14
N LEU A 59 27.35 2.87 -0.27
CA LEU A 59 26.60 4.11 -0.45
C LEU A 59 26.56 4.96 0.82
N SER A 60 26.28 4.36 1.99
CA SER A 60 26.27 5.08 3.27
C SER A 60 27.65 5.65 3.61
N ALA A 61 28.73 4.89 3.37
CA ALA A 61 30.10 5.37 3.54
C ALA A 61 30.44 6.53 2.59
N ARG A 62 30.02 6.47 1.31
CA ARG A 62 30.20 7.57 0.35
C ARG A 62 29.46 8.84 0.76
N HIS A 63 28.20 8.73 1.17
CA HIS A 63 27.43 9.88 1.66
C HIS A 63 27.98 10.44 2.98
N ALA A 64 28.47 9.60 3.89
CA ALA A 64 29.13 10.06 5.12
C ALA A 64 30.44 10.79 4.80
N LEU A 65 31.23 10.30 3.84
CA LEU A 65 32.46 10.95 3.38
C LEU A 65 32.18 12.30 2.71
N GLU A 66 31.13 12.40 1.90
CA GLU A 66 30.73 13.68 1.29
C GLU A 66 30.29 14.72 2.33
N ARG A 67 29.53 14.31 3.35
CA ARG A 67 29.16 15.19 4.47
C ARG A 67 30.38 15.64 5.26
N TRP A 68 31.33 14.74 5.50
CA TRP A 68 32.56 15.05 6.19
C TRP A 68 33.42 16.06 5.41
N LYS A 69 33.62 15.80 4.10
CA LYS A 69 34.38 16.67 3.19
C LYS A 69 33.75 18.06 3.00
N LYS A 70 32.43 18.18 3.13
CA LYS A 70 31.69 19.46 3.07
C LYS A 70 31.74 20.25 4.39
N GLY A 71 32.58 19.87 5.36
CA GLY A 71 32.86 20.65 6.57
C GLY A 71 32.16 20.14 7.85
N GLY A 72 31.95 18.83 7.96
CA GLY A 72 31.22 18.22 9.08
C GLY A 72 32.01 18.11 10.39
N ALA A 73 32.37 19.22 11.02
CA ALA A 73 32.68 19.25 12.45
C ALA A 73 32.01 20.47 13.10
N GLY A 74 30.76 20.28 13.51
CA GLY A 74 29.99 21.26 14.28
C GLY A 74 28.79 21.84 13.53
N LEU A 75 27.66 21.12 13.54
CA LEU A 75 26.39 21.81 13.71
C LEU A 75 25.89 21.41 15.09
N THR A 76 25.73 22.39 15.96
CA THR A 76 25.09 22.14 17.24
C THR A 76 23.59 21.93 17.00
N VAL A 77 22.95 21.16 17.89
CA VAL A 77 21.49 20.92 17.89
C VAL A 77 20.70 22.24 17.83
N GLN A 78 21.31 23.35 18.26
CA GLN A 78 20.76 24.70 18.25
C GLN A 78 20.59 25.30 16.84
N GLU A 79 21.51 25.06 15.91
CA GLU A 79 21.44 25.63 14.55
C GLU A 79 20.47 24.84 13.66
N ALA A 80 20.38 23.52 13.87
CA ALA A 80 19.34 22.69 13.27
C ALA A 80 17.93 23.09 13.75
N ALA A 81 17.79 23.48 15.02
CA ALA A 81 16.55 23.99 15.57
C ALA A 81 16.18 25.39 15.04
N GLN A 82 17.17 26.22 14.70
CA GLN A 82 16.93 27.58 14.19
C GLN A 82 16.53 27.59 12.70
N ALA A 83 17.02 26.63 11.91
CA ALA A 83 16.57 26.41 10.53
C ALA A 83 15.13 25.83 10.44
N LEU A 84 14.58 25.34 11.55
CA LEU A 84 13.23 24.78 11.67
C LEU A 84 12.22 25.79 12.27
N GLN A 85 12.60 27.05 12.52
CA GLN A 85 11.63 28.07 12.90
C GLN A 85 10.79 28.49 11.67
N PRO A 86 9.45 28.31 11.70
CA PRO A 86 8.59 28.78 10.63
C PRO A 86 8.57 30.32 10.64
N GLY A 87 8.84 30.92 9.49
CA GLY A 87 8.57 32.34 9.27
C GLY A 87 7.06 32.63 9.36
N PRO A 88 6.65 33.87 9.66
CA PRO A 88 5.27 34.20 10.03
C PRO A 88 4.29 34.26 8.84
N ASP A 89 4.44 33.42 7.83
CA ASP A 89 3.53 33.30 6.68
C ASP A 89 3.64 31.94 5.95
N SER A 90 3.83 30.83 6.67
CA SER A 90 3.64 29.50 6.09
C SER A 90 2.18 29.08 6.24
N THR A 91 1.39 29.24 5.18
CA THR A 91 0.12 28.51 5.03
C THR A 91 0.38 27.01 5.22
N PRO A 92 -0.50 26.27 5.92
CA PRO A 92 -0.33 24.83 6.10
C PRO A 92 -0.16 24.17 4.72
N PRO A 93 0.92 23.40 4.50
CA PRO A 93 1.05 22.65 3.25
C PRO A 93 -0.15 21.70 3.14
N ALA A 94 -0.81 21.71 1.99
CA ALA A 94 -1.86 20.77 1.66
C ALA A 94 -1.35 19.32 1.87
N PRO A 95 -2.21 18.37 2.26
CA PRO A 95 -1.80 16.99 2.48
C PRO A 95 -1.11 16.45 1.22
N THR A 96 0.17 16.12 1.37
CA THR A 96 1.00 15.58 0.29
C THR A 96 0.42 14.23 -0.11
N VAL A 97 -0.04 14.10 -1.35
CA VAL A 97 -0.56 12.82 -1.85
C VAL A 97 0.60 11.82 -1.87
N PRO A 98 0.53 10.71 -1.11
CA PRO A 98 1.58 9.69 -1.13
C PRO A 98 1.73 9.14 -2.57
N GLY A 99 2.93 9.21 -3.13
CA GLY A 99 3.19 8.80 -4.53
C GLY A 99 3.08 9.93 -5.57
N GLY A 100 2.87 11.18 -5.16
CA GLY A 100 3.03 12.34 -6.03
C GLY A 100 4.49 12.56 -6.44
N PHE A 101 4.70 13.10 -7.64
CA PHE A 101 6.03 13.53 -8.11
C PHE A 101 6.40 14.95 -7.62
N GLU A 102 5.62 15.48 -6.68
CA GLU A 102 5.76 16.85 -6.20
C GLU A 102 7.08 17.01 -5.42
N GLY A 103 7.92 17.96 -5.87
CA GLY A 103 9.26 18.17 -5.31
C GLY A 103 10.33 17.15 -5.76
N VAL A 104 10.01 16.21 -6.65
CA VAL A 104 10.98 15.25 -7.20
C VAL A 104 11.71 15.86 -8.40
N ASP A 105 13.05 15.88 -8.37
CA ASP A 105 13.85 16.24 -9.54
C ASP A 105 13.82 15.11 -10.58
N LEU A 106 12.88 15.19 -11.52
CA LEU A 106 12.69 14.22 -12.59
C LEU A 106 13.85 14.17 -13.60
N ARG A 107 14.76 15.16 -13.59
CA ARG A 107 15.96 15.15 -14.43
C ARG A 107 17.03 14.22 -13.87
N ASN A 108 16.97 13.91 -12.57
CA ASN A 108 17.80 12.90 -11.95
C ASN A 108 17.15 11.51 -12.14
N PRO A 109 17.78 10.59 -12.90
CA PRO A 109 17.20 9.28 -13.20
C PRO A 109 16.96 8.42 -11.95
N ILE A 110 17.77 8.59 -10.90
CA ILE A 110 17.62 7.84 -9.65
C ILE A 110 16.40 8.37 -8.85
N ALA A 111 16.23 9.68 -8.80
CA ALA A 111 15.09 10.30 -8.11
C ALA A 111 13.77 9.95 -8.81
N ALA A 112 13.75 10.02 -10.15
CA ALA A 112 12.60 9.62 -10.95
C ALA A 112 12.25 8.12 -10.76
N TYR A 113 13.25 7.24 -10.74
CA TYR A 113 13.05 5.80 -10.52
C TYR A 113 12.48 5.51 -9.12
N ASN A 114 13.05 6.13 -8.08
CA ASN A 114 12.58 5.93 -6.70
C ASN A 114 11.15 6.44 -6.50
N ALA A 115 10.80 7.59 -7.09
CA ALA A 115 9.44 8.13 -7.05
C ALA A 115 8.45 7.22 -7.76
N ALA A 116 8.79 6.74 -8.97
CA ALA A 116 7.96 5.80 -9.71
C ALA A 116 7.77 4.46 -8.95
N ARG A 117 8.84 3.96 -8.31
CA ARG A 117 8.78 2.77 -7.47
C ARG A 117 7.87 2.97 -6.27
N ALA A 118 8.02 4.08 -5.54
CA ALA A 118 7.18 4.40 -4.39
C ALA A 118 5.70 4.53 -4.78
N ALA A 119 5.40 5.18 -5.91
CA ALA A 119 4.03 5.28 -6.43
C ALA A 119 3.44 3.89 -6.80
N ASN A 120 4.25 3.01 -7.38
CA ASN A 120 3.82 1.64 -7.67
C ASN A 120 3.63 0.79 -6.41
N GLU A 121 4.50 0.94 -5.41
CA GLU A 121 4.35 0.27 -4.11
C GLU A 121 3.08 0.73 -3.39
N PHE A 122 2.75 2.03 -3.46
CA PHE A 122 1.51 2.57 -2.88
C PHE A 122 0.25 1.99 -3.55
N LYS A 123 0.16 2.04 -4.90
CA LYS A 123 -0.96 1.46 -5.65
C LYS A 123 -1.10 -0.04 -5.40
N ARG A 124 0.02 -0.76 -5.24
CA ARG A 124 0.01 -2.18 -4.89
C ARG A 124 -0.53 -2.41 -3.49
N GLY A 125 -0.19 -1.54 -2.52
CA GLY A 125 -0.77 -1.54 -1.19
C GLY A 125 -2.29 -1.37 -1.22
N GLU A 126 -2.79 -0.34 -1.92
CA GLU A 126 -4.23 -0.10 -2.08
C GLU A 126 -4.95 -1.29 -2.70
N GLN A 127 -4.34 -1.92 -3.70
CA GLN A 127 -4.92 -3.12 -4.34
C GLN A 127 -5.01 -4.30 -3.36
N ILE A 128 -3.98 -4.51 -2.53
CA ILE A 128 -3.98 -5.55 -1.50
C ILE A 128 -5.08 -5.28 -0.47
N ASP A 129 -5.27 -4.02 -0.07
CA ASP A 129 -6.33 -3.63 0.87
C ASP A 129 -7.73 -3.87 0.30
N ILE A 130 -7.95 -3.52 -0.97
CA ILE A 130 -9.20 -3.81 -1.68
C ILE A 130 -9.46 -5.32 -1.76
N ASP A 131 -8.44 -6.11 -2.09
CA ASP A 131 -8.59 -7.56 -2.24
C ASP A 131 -8.81 -8.24 -0.88
N LEU A 132 -8.17 -7.73 0.18
CA LEU A 132 -8.41 -8.16 1.55
C LEU A 132 -9.84 -7.81 1.99
N ALA A 133 -10.32 -6.60 1.72
CA ALA A 133 -11.69 -6.20 2.02
C ALA A 133 -12.73 -7.05 1.26
N LYS A 134 -12.46 -7.40 -0.01
CA LYS A 134 -13.28 -8.38 -0.76
C LYS A 134 -13.26 -9.76 -0.11
N SER A 135 -12.09 -10.25 0.31
CA SER A 135 -11.96 -11.57 0.96
C SER A 135 -12.72 -11.64 2.29
N ARG A 136 -12.83 -10.50 2.99
CA ARG A 136 -13.64 -10.34 4.22
C ARG A 136 -15.12 -10.11 3.93
N ARG A 137 -15.52 -10.04 2.66
CA ARG A 137 -16.89 -9.71 2.22
C ARG A 137 -17.36 -8.32 2.66
N GLU A 138 -16.43 -7.39 2.87
CA GLU A 138 -16.72 -5.98 3.16
C GLU A 138 -17.01 -5.19 1.88
N LEU A 139 -16.38 -5.59 0.76
CA LEU A 139 -16.56 -4.98 -0.55
C LEU A 139 -16.97 -6.00 -1.60
N ILE A 140 -17.86 -5.61 -2.48
CA ILE A 140 -18.25 -6.36 -3.68
C ILE A 140 -18.07 -5.50 -4.92
N SER A 141 -17.76 -6.13 -6.05
CA SER A 141 -17.70 -5.42 -7.34
C SER A 141 -19.08 -4.89 -7.73
N GLN A 142 -19.17 -3.59 -7.98
CA GLN A 142 -20.38 -2.94 -8.47
C GLN A 142 -20.89 -3.59 -9.77
N GLU A 143 -20.00 -3.85 -10.72
CA GLU A 143 -20.36 -4.45 -12.01
C GLU A 143 -21.00 -5.82 -11.82
N VAL A 144 -20.42 -6.65 -10.95
CA VAL A 144 -20.94 -7.98 -10.64
C VAL A 144 -22.30 -7.87 -9.96
N SER A 145 -22.46 -6.99 -8.96
CA SER A 145 -23.73 -6.79 -8.25
C SER A 145 -24.84 -6.32 -9.18
N VAL A 146 -24.57 -5.32 -10.03
CA VAL A 146 -25.56 -4.78 -10.98
C VAL A 146 -26.00 -5.87 -11.96
N LYS A 147 -25.06 -6.63 -12.51
CA LYS A 147 -25.37 -7.74 -13.42
C LYS A 147 -26.23 -8.80 -12.75
N LEU A 148 -25.83 -9.25 -11.55
CA LEU A 148 -26.55 -10.28 -10.81
C LEU A 148 -28.00 -9.88 -10.47
N ILE A 149 -28.22 -8.62 -10.09
CA ILE A 149 -29.56 -8.08 -9.82
C ILE A 149 -30.36 -7.97 -11.12
N ALA A 150 -29.76 -7.49 -12.21
CA ALA A 150 -30.42 -7.40 -13.50
C ALA A 150 -30.87 -8.77 -14.03
N ASP A 151 -30.02 -9.79 -13.92
CA ASP A 151 -30.34 -11.16 -14.30
C ASP A 151 -31.48 -11.75 -13.46
N LEU A 152 -31.48 -11.49 -12.14
CA LEU A 152 -32.57 -11.90 -11.25
C LEU A 152 -33.89 -11.21 -11.62
N ALA A 153 -33.87 -9.91 -11.92
CA ALA A 153 -35.05 -9.16 -12.32
C ALA A 153 -35.61 -9.65 -13.67
N ALA A 154 -34.74 -9.89 -14.65
CA ALA A 154 -35.14 -10.44 -15.95
C ALA A 154 -35.77 -11.84 -15.80
N THR A 155 -35.17 -12.70 -14.97
CA THR A 155 -35.70 -14.05 -14.70
C THR A 155 -37.04 -13.97 -13.97
N THR A 156 -37.17 -13.04 -13.02
CA THR A 156 -38.42 -12.76 -12.29
C THR A 156 -39.54 -12.42 -13.25
N ARG A 157 -39.32 -11.42 -14.11
CA ARG A 157 -40.30 -11.00 -15.11
C ARG A 157 -40.70 -12.16 -16.03
N ALA A 158 -39.72 -12.87 -16.57
CA ALA A 158 -39.97 -13.98 -17.48
C ALA A 158 -40.71 -15.16 -16.82
N SER A 159 -40.69 -15.28 -15.49
CA SER A 159 -41.47 -16.31 -14.78
C SER A 159 -42.96 -15.95 -14.71
N PHE A 160 -43.29 -14.70 -14.42
CA PHE A 160 -44.67 -14.22 -14.40
C PHE A 160 -45.30 -14.22 -15.78
N GLU A 161 -44.55 -13.81 -16.81
CA GLU A 161 -45.02 -13.80 -18.20
C GLU A 161 -45.38 -15.21 -18.73
N ARG A 162 -44.83 -16.27 -18.13
CA ARG A 162 -45.13 -17.67 -18.50
C ARG A 162 -46.34 -18.26 -17.77
N ILE A 163 -46.91 -17.58 -16.77
CA ILE A 163 -48.07 -18.08 -16.04
C ILE A 163 -49.24 -18.38 -17.01
N PRO A 164 -49.64 -17.46 -17.92
CA PRO A 164 -50.77 -17.71 -18.82
C PRO A 164 -50.56 -18.97 -19.65
N ASP A 165 -49.41 -19.14 -20.29
CA ASP A 165 -49.11 -20.32 -21.12
C ASP A 165 -49.20 -21.63 -20.33
N ARG A 166 -48.86 -21.59 -19.04
CA ARG A 166 -48.83 -22.78 -18.17
C ARG A 166 -50.22 -23.21 -17.69
N ILE A 167 -51.13 -22.26 -17.47
CA ILE A 167 -52.45 -22.54 -16.87
C ILE A 167 -53.61 -22.31 -17.83
N ALA A 168 -53.40 -21.74 -19.02
CA ALA A 168 -54.47 -21.39 -19.97
C ALA A 168 -55.42 -22.55 -20.26
N THR A 169 -54.90 -23.76 -20.50
CA THR A 169 -55.74 -24.94 -20.78
C THR A 169 -56.59 -25.34 -19.57
N LYS A 170 -56.05 -25.23 -18.35
CA LYS A 170 -56.80 -25.54 -17.12
C LYS A 170 -57.88 -24.49 -16.88
N LEU A 171 -57.53 -23.21 -17.02
CA LEU A 171 -58.46 -22.10 -16.89
C LEU A 171 -59.60 -22.18 -17.92
N ALA A 172 -59.30 -22.54 -19.16
CA ALA A 172 -60.30 -22.64 -20.22
C ALA A 172 -61.33 -23.77 -20.00
N ALA A 173 -60.95 -24.81 -19.26
CA ALA A 173 -61.83 -25.93 -18.92
C ALA A 173 -62.65 -25.68 -17.66
N GLU A 174 -62.27 -24.68 -16.84
CA GLU A 174 -62.90 -24.42 -15.55
C GLU A 174 -64.02 -23.40 -15.66
N SER A 175 -65.16 -23.68 -15.02
CA SER A 175 -66.36 -22.83 -15.05
C SER A 175 -66.68 -22.22 -13.69
N ASP A 176 -66.14 -22.76 -12.59
CA ASP A 176 -66.30 -22.19 -11.25
C ASP A 176 -65.30 -21.04 -11.02
N PRO A 177 -65.79 -19.80 -10.78
CA PRO A 177 -64.91 -18.67 -10.49
C PRO A 177 -64.00 -18.88 -9.27
N HIS A 178 -64.44 -19.61 -8.23
CA HIS A 178 -63.61 -19.84 -7.05
C HIS A 178 -62.42 -20.74 -7.36
N VAL A 179 -62.62 -21.76 -8.19
CA VAL A 179 -61.54 -22.65 -8.64
C VAL A 179 -60.58 -21.89 -9.56
N VAL A 180 -61.09 -21.02 -10.44
CA VAL A 180 -60.25 -20.14 -11.28
C VAL A 180 -59.35 -19.26 -10.42
N TYR A 181 -59.87 -18.62 -9.37
CA TYR A 181 -59.07 -17.82 -8.45
C TYR A 181 -58.00 -18.65 -7.74
N ALA A 182 -58.36 -19.85 -7.24
CA ALA A 182 -57.42 -20.74 -6.57
C ALA A 182 -56.27 -21.18 -7.51
N LEU A 183 -56.58 -21.50 -8.78
CA LEU A 183 -55.57 -21.86 -9.79
C LEU A 183 -54.60 -20.71 -10.10
N LEU A 184 -55.11 -19.47 -10.14
CA LEU A 184 -54.27 -18.29 -10.34
C LEU A 184 -53.36 -18.04 -9.13
N GLU A 185 -53.90 -18.14 -7.92
CA GLU A 185 -53.16 -17.97 -6.67
C GLU A 185 -52.05 -19.01 -6.54
N GLU A 186 -52.37 -20.30 -6.75
CA GLU A 186 -51.39 -21.39 -6.76
C GLU A 186 -50.27 -21.13 -7.78
N ALA A 187 -50.61 -20.67 -8.99
CA ALA A 187 -49.62 -20.39 -10.01
C ALA A 187 -48.69 -19.22 -9.64
N ILE A 188 -49.22 -18.18 -8.98
CA ILE A 188 -48.44 -17.04 -8.49
C ILE A 188 -47.54 -17.48 -7.34
N ASP A 189 -48.06 -18.27 -6.40
CA ASP A 189 -47.30 -18.76 -5.25
C ASP A 189 -46.12 -19.64 -5.68
N GLU A 190 -46.34 -20.54 -6.64
CA GLU A 190 -45.26 -21.34 -7.21
C GLU A 190 -44.16 -20.47 -7.83
N CYS A 191 -44.53 -19.41 -8.55
CA CYS A 191 -43.59 -18.42 -9.07
C CYS A 191 -42.83 -17.74 -7.91
N CYS A 192 -43.53 -17.22 -6.91
CA CYS A 192 -42.92 -16.57 -5.74
C CYS A 192 -41.95 -17.49 -4.99
N VAL A 193 -42.29 -18.77 -4.80
CA VAL A 193 -41.41 -19.76 -4.17
C VAL A 193 -40.17 -20.02 -5.01
N MET A 194 -40.33 -20.14 -6.33
CA MET A 194 -39.21 -20.33 -7.25
C MET A 194 -38.26 -19.12 -7.22
N LEU A 195 -38.79 -17.91 -7.24
CA LEU A 195 -38.02 -16.67 -7.17
C LEU A 195 -37.31 -16.50 -5.83
N SER A 196 -37.96 -16.84 -4.72
CA SER A 196 -37.34 -16.86 -3.39
C SER A 196 -36.12 -17.79 -3.36
N LYS A 197 -36.23 -18.99 -3.94
CA LYS A 197 -35.09 -19.92 -4.06
C LYS A 197 -33.97 -19.36 -4.94
N GLN A 198 -34.29 -18.64 -6.01
CA GLN A 198 -33.28 -18.02 -6.87
C GLN A 198 -32.57 -16.84 -6.17
N ALA A 199 -33.32 -16.00 -5.47
CA ALA A 199 -32.76 -14.91 -4.67
C ALA A 199 -31.84 -15.43 -3.55
N ALA A 200 -32.23 -16.51 -2.85
CA ALA A 200 -31.39 -17.15 -1.84
C ALA A 200 -30.08 -17.70 -2.44
N LYS A 201 -30.14 -18.28 -3.65
CA LYS A 201 -28.92 -18.71 -4.38
C LYS A 201 -28.04 -17.54 -4.80
N LEU A 202 -28.63 -16.38 -5.12
CA LEU A 202 -27.89 -15.17 -5.45
C LEU A 202 -27.11 -14.66 -4.23
N ALA A 203 -27.73 -14.65 -3.06
CA ALA A 203 -27.08 -14.25 -1.82
C ALA A 203 -25.84 -15.10 -1.48
N GLY A 204 -25.80 -16.38 -1.91
CA GLY A 204 -24.62 -17.24 -1.77
C GLY A 204 -23.51 -17.00 -2.81
N LYS A 205 -23.78 -16.20 -3.86
CA LYS A 205 -22.81 -15.84 -4.91
C LYS A 205 -22.19 -14.46 -4.72
N LEU A 206 -22.77 -13.64 -3.84
CA LEU A 206 -22.25 -12.34 -3.39
C LEU A 206 -21.22 -12.58 -2.27
#